data_AF-Q89GL0-F1
#
_entry.id   AF-Q89GL0-F1
#
_cell.length_a   1.000
_cell.length_b   1.000
_cell.length_c   1.000
_cell.angle_alpha   90.00
_cell.angle_beta   90.00
_cell.angle_gamma   90.00
#
_symmetry.space_group_name_H-M   'P 1'
#
loop_
_entity.id
_entity.type
_entity.pdbx_description
1 polymer ?
#
loop_
_entity_poly.entity_id
_entity_poly.type
_entity_poly.pdbx_seq_one_letter_code
_entity_poly.pdbx_strand_id
1 'polypeptide(L)'
;MSKDNAFLNTAESITGPISKTISRSGLKAVYEQLEDKEKAAFRAAYNASYHPCREILEEIYDDVASGNEVRSVIQATRRHGIYPMRNIDTTEMWTVGDKVRVDKERNYAPVNPETAGVYLACMMAQVDVLKDHGHPYSEIANESIIEAVDSLNPYMSHKGVSYMVDNCSTTARLGARKWASRFDYILKQQAFPIIGGGLGRRQHSVRQVPRQRYPRGACGLRRTAPVG
;
A
#
# COMPACT_ATOMS: atom_id res chain seq x y z
N MET A 1 -3.91 -9.60 19.83
CA MET A 1 -2.64 -9.94 19.16
C MET A 1 -1.50 -9.29 19.95
N SER A 2 -0.35 -9.96 20.17
CA SER A 2 0.82 -9.32 20.79
C SER A 2 1.41 -8.26 19.85
N LYS A 3 2.19 -7.32 20.38
CA LYS A 3 2.82 -6.25 19.58
C LYS A 3 3.77 -6.81 18.52
N ASP A 4 4.57 -7.81 18.92
CA ASP A 4 5.52 -8.50 18.04
C ASP A 4 4.79 -9.23 16.91
N ASN A 5 3.71 -9.96 17.22
CA ASN A 5 2.89 -10.60 16.18
C ASN A 5 2.17 -9.57 15.30
N ALA A 6 1.78 -8.41 15.82
CA ALA A 6 1.21 -7.34 15.01
C ALA A 6 2.25 -6.78 14.02
N PHE A 7 3.50 -6.60 14.45
CA PHE A 7 4.59 -6.17 13.57
C PHE A 7 4.91 -7.22 12.50
N LEU A 8 4.98 -8.51 12.89
CA LEU A 8 5.20 -9.62 11.97
C LEU A 8 4.09 -9.73 10.91
N ASN A 9 2.82 -9.62 11.34
CA ASN A 9 1.66 -9.71 10.45
C ASN A 9 1.47 -8.47 9.56
N THR A 10 2.20 -7.39 9.80
CA THR A 10 2.09 -6.14 9.02
C THR A 10 3.38 -5.87 8.25
N ALA A 11 4.34 -5.17 8.87
CA ALA A 11 5.57 -4.72 8.22
C ALA A 11 6.36 -5.88 7.61
N GLU A 12 6.65 -6.93 8.38
CA GLU A 12 7.44 -8.07 7.87
C GLU A 12 6.67 -8.89 6.84
N SER A 13 5.34 -9.02 6.98
CA SER A 13 4.50 -9.71 5.98
C SER A 13 4.53 -8.98 4.63
N ILE A 14 4.39 -7.64 4.65
CA ILE A 14 4.44 -6.79 3.44
C ILE A 14 5.82 -6.86 2.80
N THR A 15 6.88 -6.59 3.55
CA THR A 15 8.24 -6.48 2.98
C THR A 15 8.93 -7.81 2.74
N GLY A 16 8.41 -8.89 3.33
CA GLY A 16 8.92 -10.25 3.19
C GLY A 16 8.12 -11.05 2.15
N PRO A 17 7.24 -11.98 2.60
CA PRO A 17 6.59 -12.93 1.71
C PRO A 17 5.70 -12.27 0.65
N ILE A 18 4.96 -11.19 0.98
CA ILE A 18 4.09 -10.52 0.00
C ILE A 18 4.94 -9.92 -1.14
N SER A 19 5.93 -9.08 -0.80
CA SER A 19 6.82 -8.47 -1.81
C SER A 19 7.54 -9.52 -2.67
N LYS A 20 8.06 -10.59 -2.05
CA LYS A 20 8.73 -11.68 -2.78
C LYS A 20 7.81 -12.40 -3.75
N THR A 21 6.56 -12.68 -3.35
CA THR A 21 5.57 -13.31 -4.24
C THR A 21 5.20 -12.38 -5.41
N ILE A 22 5.00 -11.08 -5.15
CA ILE A 22 4.68 -10.10 -6.20
C ILE A 22 5.84 -9.98 -7.21
N SER A 23 7.07 -9.81 -6.71
CA SER A 23 8.29 -9.70 -7.53
C SER A 23 8.47 -10.90 -8.48
N ARG A 24 8.27 -12.13 -7.97
CA ARG A 24 8.53 -13.35 -8.74
C ARG A 24 7.37 -13.81 -9.61
N SER A 25 6.14 -13.65 -9.11
CA SER A 25 4.96 -14.34 -9.65
C SER A 25 3.76 -13.41 -9.89
N GLY A 26 3.92 -12.11 -9.61
CA GLY A 26 2.89 -11.10 -9.80
C GLY A 26 1.84 -11.04 -8.69
N LEU A 27 0.99 -10.01 -8.76
CA LEU A 27 -0.01 -9.70 -7.72
C LEU A 27 -1.01 -10.83 -7.48
N LYS A 28 -1.46 -11.48 -8.55
CA LYS A 28 -2.50 -12.51 -8.49
C LYS A 28 -2.04 -13.73 -7.68
N ALA A 29 -0.75 -14.07 -7.74
CA ALA A 29 -0.17 -15.19 -7.02
C ALA A 29 -0.32 -15.05 -5.49
N VAL A 30 -0.29 -13.83 -4.96
CA VAL A 30 -0.50 -13.55 -3.53
C VAL A 30 -1.87 -14.05 -3.07
N TYR A 31 -2.90 -13.87 -3.89
CA TYR A 31 -4.26 -14.32 -3.59
C TYR A 31 -4.46 -15.82 -3.89
N GLU A 32 -3.87 -16.31 -4.97
CA GLU A 32 -4.05 -17.70 -5.41
C GLU A 32 -3.42 -18.72 -4.45
N GLN A 33 -2.32 -18.36 -3.79
CA GLN A 33 -1.63 -19.22 -2.82
C GLN A 33 -2.34 -19.31 -1.45
N LEU A 34 -3.34 -18.47 -1.19
CA LEU A 34 -4.11 -18.49 0.07
C LEU A 34 -5.10 -19.67 0.10
N GLU A 35 -5.34 -20.21 1.29
CA GLU A 35 -6.42 -21.17 1.52
C GLU A 35 -7.81 -20.53 1.34
N ASP A 36 -8.85 -21.33 1.10
CA ASP A 36 -10.20 -20.79 0.85
C ASP A 36 -10.75 -19.94 2.00
N LYS A 37 -10.42 -20.31 3.25
CA LYS A 37 -10.78 -19.53 4.45
C LYS A 37 -10.06 -18.17 4.50
N GLU A 38 -8.82 -18.12 4.04
CA GLU A 38 -7.97 -16.93 4.03
C GLU A 38 -8.34 -15.99 2.89
N LYS A 39 -8.72 -16.54 1.73
CA LYS A 39 -9.24 -15.77 0.59
C LYS A 39 -10.48 -14.95 0.97
N ALA A 40 -11.31 -15.42 1.90
CA ALA A 40 -12.46 -14.65 2.39
C ALA A 40 -12.02 -13.40 3.16
N ALA A 41 -11.05 -13.53 4.07
CA ALA A 41 -10.47 -12.41 4.82
C ALA A 41 -9.76 -11.41 3.89
N PHE A 42 -8.98 -11.92 2.93
CA PHE A 42 -8.35 -11.09 1.89
C PHE A 42 -9.38 -10.26 1.13
N ARG A 43 -10.46 -10.89 0.62
CA ARG A 43 -11.49 -10.19 -0.15
C ARG A 43 -12.20 -9.13 0.69
N ALA A 44 -12.50 -9.42 1.95
CA ALA A 44 -13.12 -8.46 2.86
C ALA A 44 -12.23 -7.23 3.05
N ALA A 45 -10.94 -7.45 3.35
CA ALA A 45 -9.97 -6.38 3.53
C ALA A 45 -9.73 -5.57 2.24
N TYR A 46 -9.62 -6.26 1.10
CA TYR A 46 -9.42 -5.62 -0.20
C TYR A 46 -10.60 -4.73 -0.57
N ASN A 47 -11.82 -5.27 -0.50
CA ASN A 47 -13.03 -4.54 -0.88
C ASN A 47 -13.31 -3.34 0.04
N ALA A 48 -13.03 -3.48 1.34
CA ALA A 48 -13.22 -2.40 2.31
C ALA A 48 -12.17 -1.28 2.16
N SER A 49 -10.97 -1.59 1.68
CA SER A 49 -9.85 -0.64 1.63
C SER A 49 -9.68 0.04 0.28
N TYR A 50 -10.14 -0.55 -0.83
CA TYR A 50 -9.90 -0.02 -2.18
C TYR A 50 -10.35 1.44 -2.36
N HIS A 51 -11.63 1.73 -2.06
CA HIS A 51 -12.16 3.09 -2.24
C HIS A 51 -11.56 4.11 -1.27
N PRO A 52 -11.40 3.82 0.04
CA PRO A 52 -10.65 4.70 0.94
C PRO A 52 -9.23 5.01 0.47
N CYS A 53 -8.47 4.00 0.02
CA CYS A 53 -7.14 4.25 -0.53
C CYS A 53 -7.21 5.11 -1.79
N ARG A 54 -8.14 4.80 -2.70
CA ARG A 54 -8.31 5.54 -3.95
C ARG A 54 -8.66 7.01 -3.72
N GLU A 55 -9.51 7.32 -2.74
CA GLU A 55 -9.89 8.70 -2.39
C GLU A 55 -8.64 9.56 -2.08
N ILE A 56 -7.74 9.06 -1.23
CA ILE A 56 -6.50 9.77 -0.90
C ILE A 56 -5.56 9.83 -2.09
N LEU A 57 -5.49 8.78 -2.92
CA LEU A 57 -4.62 8.76 -4.10
C LEU A 57 -5.07 9.76 -5.18
N GLU A 58 -6.38 9.90 -5.42
CA GLU A 58 -6.91 10.94 -6.32
C GLU A 58 -6.62 12.34 -5.77
N GLU A 59 -6.80 12.57 -4.46
CA GLU A 59 -6.45 13.85 -3.81
C GLU A 59 -4.96 14.18 -4.00
N ILE A 60 -4.08 13.21 -3.78
CA ILE A 60 -2.64 13.37 -4.01
C ILE A 60 -2.35 13.71 -5.47
N TYR A 61 -2.98 12.98 -6.40
CA TYR A 61 -2.77 13.18 -7.83
C TYR A 61 -3.18 14.59 -8.26
N ASP A 62 -4.37 15.05 -7.86
CA ASP A 62 -4.88 16.39 -8.15
C ASP A 62 -3.97 17.49 -7.57
N ASP A 63 -3.48 17.31 -6.33
CA ASP A 63 -2.55 18.25 -5.69
C ASP A 63 -1.20 18.32 -6.42
N VAL A 64 -0.71 17.20 -6.94
CA VAL A 64 0.53 17.13 -7.72
C VAL A 64 0.33 17.76 -9.10
N ALA A 65 -0.71 17.35 -9.83
CA ALA A 65 -1.01 17.81 -11.19
C ALA A 65 -1.32 19.32 -11.24
N SER A 66 -1.97 19.86 -10.21
CA SER A 66 -2.23 21.30 -10.07
C SER A 66 -0.99 22.11 -9.65
N GLY A 67 0.12 21.46 -9.28
CA GLY A 67 1.35 22.09 -8.79
C GLY A 67 1.28 22.56 -7.33
N ASN A 68 0.19 22.31 -6.61
CA ASN A 68 0.04 22.64 -5.19
C ASN A 68 1.06 21.87 -4.34
N GLU A 69 1.26 20.59 -4.61
CA GLU A 69 2.21 19.76 -3.86
C GLU A 69 3.65 20.23 -4.09
N VAL A 70 4.01 20.57 -5.34
CA VAL A 70 5.33 21.12 -5.68
C VAL A 70 5.57 22.44 -4.94
N ARG A 71 4.58 23.32 -4.91
CA ARG A 71 4.66 24.59 -4.18
C ARG A 71 4.83 24.36 -2.67
N SER A 72 4.08 23.41 -2.10
CA SER A 72 4.17 23.02 -0.69
C SER A 72 5.58 22.53 -0.33
N VAL A 73 6.18 21.68 -1.16
CA VAL A 73 7.55 21.16 -0.98
C VAL A 73 8.57 22.30 -1.01
N ILE A 74 8.52 23.20 -2.00
CA ILE A 74 9.42 24.36 -2.09
C ILE A 74 9.35 25.20 -0.81
N GLN A 75 8.14 25.47 -0.31
CA GLN A 75 7.96 26.25 0.91
C GLN A 75 8.47 25.49 2.15
N ALA A 76 8.27 24.18 2.23
CA ALA A 76 8.77 23.35 3.32
C ALA A 76 10.30 23.31 3.35
N THR A 77 10.95 23.16 2.20
CA THR A 77 12.42 23.19 2.11
C THR A 77 13.01 24.49 2.63
N ARG A 78 12.38 25.65 2.36
CA ARG A 78 12.83 26.95 2.92
C ARG A 78 12.79 26.97 4.46
N ARG A 79 11.85 26.24 5.07
CA ARG A 79 11.73 26.16 6.53
C ARG A 79 12.76 25.21 7.17
N HIS A 80 13.38 24.30 6.41
CA HIS A 80 14.26 23.26 6.98
C HIS A 80 15.58 23.78 7.56
N GLY A 81 16.01 24.99 7.18
CA GLY A 81 17.12 25.65 7.87
C GLY A 81 16.84 25.94 9.35
N ILE A 82 15.56 26.06 9.72
CA ILE A 82 15.10 26.34 11.09
C ILE A 82 14.43 25.09 11.71
N TYR A 83 13.65 24.37 10.91
CA TYR A 83 12.85 23.21 11.33
C TYR A 83 13.21 21.98 10.49
N PRO A 84 14.33 21.29 10.81
CA PRO A 84 14.73 20.08 10.09
C PRO A 84 13.74 18.93 10.34
N MET A 85 13.58 18.06 9.35
CA MET A 85 12.82 16.83 9.51
C MET A 85 13.49 15.93 10.55
N ARG A 86 12.69 15.44 11.51
CA ARG A 86 13.13 14.46 12.51
C ARG A 86 12.76 13.03 12.12
N ASN A 87 13.27 12.09 12.90
CA ASN A 87 13.06 10.66 12.74
C ASN A 87 11.59 10.29 12.91
N ILE A 88 11.16 9.27 12.15
CA ILE A 88 9.77 8.77 12.14
C ILE A 88 9.64 7.36 12.77
N ASP A 89 10.76 6.76 13.17
CA ASP A 89 10.87 5.39 13.70
C ASP A 89 11.03 5.32 15.22
N THR A 90 10.77 6.40 15.96
CA THR A 90 10.90 6.42 17.42
C THR A 90 9.62 6.00 18.16
N THR A 91 8.51 5.80 17.44
CA THR A 91 7.22 5.42 18.02
C THR A 91 7.13 3.92 18.32
N GLU A 92 6.16 3.54 19.15
CA GLU A 92 5.98 2.18 19.69
C GLU A 92 6.18 1.05 18.67
N MET A 93 5.49 1.07 17.53
CA MET A 93 5.58 -0.03 16.56
C MET A 93 6.99 -0.26 16.02
N TRP A 94 7.78 0.80 15.90
CA TRP A 94 9.13 0.74 15.35
C TRP A 94 10.14 0.25 16.38
N THR A 95 9.95 0.63 17.65
CA THR A 95 10.72 0.07 18.78
C THR A 95 10.46 -1.43 18.97
N VAL A 96 9.26 -1.91 18.64
CA VAL A 96 8.93 -3.34 18.59
C VAL A 96 9.65 -3.98 17.40
N GLY A 97 9.60 -3.34 16.23
CA GLY A 97 10.31 -3.81 15.03
C GLY A 97 11.80 -3.99 15.22
N ASP A 98 12.48 -3.13 15.98
CA ASP A 98 13.90 -3.27 16.29
C ASP A 98 14.19 -4.55 17.07
N LYS A 99 13.34 -4.90 18.03
CA LYS A 99 13.45 -6.15 18.79
C LYS A 99 13.20 -7.36 17.91
N VAL A 100 12.14 -7.32 17.10
CA VAL A 100 11.78 -8.41 16.17
C VAL A 100 12.91 -8.66 15.17
N ARG A 101 13.56 -7.61 14.65
CA ARG A 101 14.64 -7.75 13.65
C ARG A 101 15.96 -8.29 14.21
N VAL A 102 16.21 -8.18 15.51
CA VAL A 102 17.40 -8.78 16.15
C VAL A 102 17.26 -10.30 16.25
N ASP A 103 16.02 -10.79 16.35
CA ASP A 103 15.74 -12.22 16.34
C ASP A 103 16.06 -12.82 14.95
N LYS A 104 17.06 -13.72 14.93
CA LYS A 104 17.50 -14.43 13.72
C LYS A 104 16.61 -15.63 13.39
N GLU A 105 15.88 -16.14 14.37
CA GLU A 105 14.91 -17.22 14.22
C GLU A 105 13.50 -16.67 13.94
N ARG A 106 13.37 -15.35 13.72
CA ARG A 106 12.08 -14.71 13.48
C ARG A 106 11.36 -15.43 12.33
N ASN A 107 10.18 -15.92 12.64
CA ASN A 107 9.33 -16.52 11.64
C ASN A 107 8.74 -15.40 10.78
N TYR A 108 9.18 -15.31 9.51
CA TYR A 108 8.38 -14.62 8.50
C TYR A 108 7.09 -15.42 8.35
N ALA A 109 6.11 -15.16 9.22
CA ALA A 109 4.82 -15.81 9.18
C ALA A 109 4.30 -15.84 7.73
N PRO A 110 3.55 -16.89 7.33
CA PRO A 110 2.94 -16.91 6.01
C PRO A 110 2.10 -15.65 5.79
N VAL A 111 1.90 -15.30 4.52
CA VAL A 111 1.17 -14.09 4.09
C VAL A 111 -0.07 -13.86 4.95
N ASN A 112 -0.11 -12.75 5.68
CA ASN A 112 -1.31 -12.39 6.43
C ASN A 112 -2.40 -11.94 5.44
N PRO A 113 -3.56 -12.61 5.37
CA PRO A 113 -4.53 -12.37 4.30
C PRO A 113 -5.19 -10.99 4.39
N GLU A 114 -5.44 -10.47 5.59
CA GLU A 114 -6.03 -9.13 5.77
C GLU A 114 -5.03 -8.05 5.36
N THR A 115 -3.79 -8.14 5.86
CA THR A 115 -2.69 -7.23 5.48
C THR A 115 -2.46 -7.24 3.97
N ALA A 116 -2.43 -8.43 3.35
CA ALA A 116 -2.30 -8.56 1.90
C ALA A 116 -3.48 -7.92 1.17
N GLY A 117 -4.71 -8.10 1.67
CA GLY A 117 -5.90 -7.47 1.11
C GLY A 117 -5.82 -5.95 1.10
N VAL A 118 -5.44 -5.34 2.24
CA VAL A 118 -5.27 -3.87 2.34
C VAL A 118 -4.15 -3.38 1.42
N TYR A 119 -2.99 -4.04 1.45
CA TYR A 119 -1.82 -3.61 0.67
C TYR A 119 -2.07 -3.70 -0.85
N LEU A 120 -2.65 -4.82 -1.33
CA LEU A 120 -2.97 -4.99 -2.75
C LEU A 120 -4.13 -4.10 -3.18
N ALA A 121 -5.08 -3.77 -2.30
CA ALA A 121 -6.14 -2.82 -2.62
C ALA A 121 -5.58 -1.42 -2.86
N CYS A 122 -4.65 -0.95 -2.02
CA CYS A 122 -3.97 0.32 -2.22
C CYS A 122 -3.15 0.33 -3.51
N MET A 123 -2.38 -0.73 -3.76
CA MET A 123 -1.58 -0.87 -4.97
C MET A 123 -2.43 -0.84 -6.25
N MET A 124 -3.56 -1.57 -6.26
CA MET A 124 -4.47 -1.56 -7.40
C MET A 124 -5.23 -0.24 -7.55
N ALA A 125 -5.57 0.43 -6.44
CA ALA A 125 -6.15 1.76 -6.49
C ALA A 125 -5.18 2.75 -7.16
N GLN A 126 -3.89 2.72 -6.83
CA GLN A 126 -2.87 3.57 -7.45
C GLN A 126 -2.70 3.26 -8.95
N VAL A 127 -2.68 1.97 -9.32
CA VAL A 127 -2.65 1.53 -10.72
C VAL A 127 -3.83 2.12 -11.50
N ASP A 128 -5.04 2.05 -10.94
CA ASP A 128 -6.22 2.55 -11.62
C ASP A 128 -6.26 4.08 -11.70
N VAL A 129 -5.81 4.80 -10.66
CA VAL A 129 -5.66 6.26 -10.71
C VAL A 129 -4.74 6.66 -11.87
N LEU A 130 -3.50 6.15 -11.90
CA LEU A 130 -2.56 6.52 -12.95
C LEU A 130 -3.06 6.11 -14.35
N LYS A 131 -3.72 4.95 -14.46
CA LYS A 131 -4.32 4.50 -15.72
C LYS A 131 -5.44 5.44 -16.18
N ASP A 132 -6.34 5.85 -15.28
CA ASP A 132 -7.47 6.71 -15.61
C ASP A 132 -7.00 8.13 -15.99
N HIS A 133 -5.84 8.56 -15.48
CA HIS A 133 -5.17 9.80 -15.89
C HIS A 133 -4.22 9.63 -17.11
N GLY A 134 -4.24 8.48 -17.78
CA GLY A 134 -3.60 8.28 -19.08
C GLY A 134 -2.11 7.97 -19.06
N HIS A 135 -1.55 7.55 -17.93
CA HIS A 135 -0.14 7.16 -17.85
C HIS A 135 0.15 5.85 -18.63
N PRO A 136 1.33 5.70 -19.24
CA PRO A 136 1.74 4.48 -19.92
C PRO A 136 1.94 3.31 -18.93
N TYR A 137 1.59 2.10 -19.34
CA TYR A 137 1.67 0.90 -18.50
C TYR A 137 3.07 0.62 -17.91
N SER A 138 4.14 0.97 -18.63
CA SER A 138 5.50 0.81 -18.12
C SER A 138 5.77 1.70 -16.91
N GLU A 139 5.28 2.95 -16.94
CA GLU A 139 5.38 3.88 -15.81
C GLU A 139 4.53 3.38 -14.64
N ILE A 140 3.27 3.01 -14.91
CA ILE A 140 2.37 2.47 -13.89
C ILE A 140 2.98 1.25 -13.19
N ALA A 141 3.51 0.29 -13.94
CA ALA A 141 4.11 -0.91 -13.39
C ALA A 141 5.39 -0.61 -12.59
N ASN A 142 6.25 0.28 -13.09
CA ASN A 142 7.47 0.66 -12.39
C ASN A 142 7.18 1.38 -11.07
N GLU A 143 6.34 2.41 -11.10
CA GLU A 143 6.05 3.30 -9.96
C GLU A 143 5.13 2.66 -8.92
N SER A 144 4.18 1.84 -9.34
CA SER A 144 3.15 1.32 -8.42
C SER A 144 3.42 -0.10 -7.93
N ILE A 145 4.30 -0.86 -8.61
CA ILE A 145 4.51 -2.28 -8.30
C ILE A 145 6.00 -2.58 -8.11
N ILE A 146 6.81 -2.42 -9.17
CA ILE A 146 8.20 -2.91 -9.20
C ILE A 146 9.07 -2.15 -8.20
N GLU A 147 9.04 -0.82 -8.19
CA GLU A 147 9.87 -0.05 -7.27
C GLU A 147 9.53 -0.36 -5.81
N ALA A 148 8.25 -0.52 -5.48
CA ALA A 148 7.83 -0.90 -4.14
C ALA A 148 8.44 -2.25 -3.73
N VAL A 149 8.32 -3.30 -4.55
CA VAL A 149 8.68 -4.67 -4.13
C VAL A 149 10.16 -5.03 -4.35
N ASP A 150 10.82 -4.42 -5.34
CA ASP A 150 12.20 -4.76 -5.71
C ASP A 150 13.23 -3.72 -5.22
N SER A 151 12.80 -2.50 -4.89
CA SER A 151 13.68 -1.43 -4.38
C SER A 151 13.36 -1.05 -2.93
N LEU A 152 12.17 -0.50 -2.66
CA LEU A 152 11.89 0.19 -1.39
C LEU A 152 11.58 -0.76 -0.23
N ASN A 153 10.73 -1.76 -0.44
CA ASN A 153 10.38 -2.73 0.59
C ASN A 153 11.60 -3.51 1.12
N PRO A 154 12.59 -3.92 0.29
CA PRO A 154 13.86 -4.45 0.78
C PRO A 154 14.60 -3.54 1.77
N TYR A 155 14.64 -2.22 1.53
CA TYR A 155 15.26 -1.27 2.46
C TYR A 155 14.50 -1.22 3.79
N MET A 156 13.16 -1.22 3.74
CA MET A 156 12.32 -1.24 4.93
C MET A 156 12.44 -2.55 5.72
N SER A 157 12.53 -3.70 5.05
CA SER A 157 12.76 -5.00 5.70
C SER A 157 14.12 -5.03 6.40
N HIS A 158 15.14 -4.41 5.80
CA HIS A 158 16.50 -4.44 6.34
C HIS A 158 16.65 -3.59 7.61
N LYS A 159 16.12 -2.35 7.62
CA LYS A 159 16.38 -1.36 8.69
C LYS A 159 15.16 -0.52 9.10
N GLY A 160 13.95 -0.94 8.76
CA GLY A 160 12.71 -0.26 9.13
C GLY A 160 12.35 0.94 8.24
N VAL A 161 11.21 1.56 8.53
CA VAL A 161 10.61 2.59 7.67
C VAL A 161 11.47 3.84 7.53
N SER A 162 12.13 4.27 8.61
CA SER A 162 12.97 5.48 8.59
C SER A 162 14.14 5.28 7.64
N TYR A 163 14.76 4.10 7.62
CA TYR A 163 15.81 3.80 6.66
C TYR A 163 15.31 3.84 5.21
N MET A 164 14.13 3.31 4.92
CA MET A 164 13.56 3.42 3.57
C MET A 164 13.25 4.89 3.21
N VAL A 165 12.49 5.60 4.04
CA VAL A 165 12.00 6.96 3.75
C VAL A 165 13.17 7.95 3.70
N ASP A 166 14.07 7.92 4.69
CA ASP A 166 15.11 8.95 4.82
C ASP A 166 16.31 8.75 3.89
N ASN A 167 16.40 7.62 3.18
CA ASN A 167 17.30 7.45 2.03
C ASN A 167 16.68 7.89 0.70
N CYS A 168 15.41 8.30 0.68
CA CYS A 168 14.79 8.91 -0.49
C CYS A 168 15.06 10.44 -0.53
N SER A 169 14.71 11.07 -1.65
CA SER A 169 14.86 12.52 -1.83
C SER A 169 14.07 13.35 -0.79
N THR A 170 14.43 14.62 -0.60
CA THR A 170 13.70 15.55 0.28
C THR A 170 12.21 15.62 -0.07
N THR A 171 11.86 15.60 -1.36
CA THR A 171 10.47 15.60 -1.84
C THR A 171 9.73 14.34 -1.38
N ALA A 172 10.31 13.16 -1.56
CA ALA A 172 9.70 11.90 -1.13
C ALA A 172 9.56 11.83 0.40
N ARG A 173 10.58 12.29 1.14
CA ARG A 173 10.56 12.35 2.62
C ARG A 173 9.45 13.24 3.16
N LEU A 174 9.22 14.40 2.53
CA LEU A 174 8.14 15.32 2.85
C LEU A 174 6.77 14.74 2.49
N GLY A 175 6.64 14.17 1.30
CA GLY A 175 5.41 13.51 0.85
C GLY A 175 5.00 12.39 1.79
N ALA A 176 5.92 11.49 2.14
CA ALA A 176 5.65 10.40 3.09
C ALA A 176 5.15 10.93 4.44
N ARG A 177 5.78 11.98 4.98
CA ARG A 177 5.39 12.59 6.26
C ARG A 177 4.06 13.33 6.20
N LYS A 178 3.71 13.96 5.07
CA LYS A 178 2.42 14.62 4.86
C LYS A 178 1.29 13.60 4.71
N TRP A 179 1.47 12.59 3.87
CA TRP A 179 0.37 11.75 3.39
C TRP A 179 0.19 10.43 4.15
N ALA A 180 1.23 9.87 4.81
CA ALA A 180 1.08 8.60 5.53
C ALA A 180 -0.03 8.63 6.60
N SER A 181 -0.16 9.76 7.30
CA SER A 181 -1.23 9.95 8.29
C SER A 181 -2.64 9.96 7.69
N ARG A 182 -2.78 10.42 6.44
CA ARG A 182 -4.07 10.46 5.72
C ARG A 182 -4.55 9.06 5.40
N PHE A 183 -3.65 8.18 4.94
CA PHE A 183 -3.95 6.75 4.74
C PHE A 183 -4.29 6.04 6.05
N ASP A 184 -3.53 6.29 7.12
CA ASP A 184 -3.83 5.71 8.44
C ASP A 184 -5.24 6.08 8.92
N TYR A 185 -5.59 7.37 8.87
CA TYR A 185 -6.89 7.85 9.32
C TYR A 185 -8.03 7.34 8.46
N ILE A 186 -7.91 7.37 7.13
CA ILE A 186 -9.02 6.96 6.27
C ILE A 186 -9.32 5.46 6.39
N LEU A 187 -8.27 4.63 6.53
CA LEU A 187 -8.44 3.19 6.77
C LEU A 187 -9.08 2.92 8.13
N LYS A 188 -8.64 3.62 9.19
CA LYS A 188 -9.25 3.51 10.53
C LYS A 188 -10.70 3.97 10.59
N GLN A 189 -11.07 4.97 9.81
CA GLN A 189 -12.41 5.54 9.81
C GLN A 189 -13.39 4.76 8.93
N GLN A 190 -12.95 4.27 7.78
CA GLN A 190 -13.83 3.71 6.77
C GLN A 190 -13.66 2.19 6.60
N ALA A 191 -12.42 1.69 6.51
CA ALA A 191 -12.15 0.29 6.17
C ALA A 191 -12.17 -0.65 7.39
N PHE A 192 -11.40 -0.34 8.43
CA PHE A 192 -11.24 -1.21 9.60
C PHE A 192 -12.54 -1.44 10.41
N PRO A 193 -13.49 -0.48 10.51
CA PRO A 193 -14.79 -0.76 11.14
C PRO A 193 -15.62 -1.81 10.39
N ILE A 194 -15.45 -1.92 9.07
CA ILE A 194 -16.13 -2.91 8.23
C ILE A 194 -15.47 -4.28 8.42
N ILE A 195 -14.14 -4.34 8.40
CA ILE A 195 -13.36 -5.59 8.54
C ILE A 195 -13.52 -6.19 9.95
N GLY A 196 -13.52 -5.35 11.00
CA GLY A 196 -13.59 -5.78 12.40
C GLY A 196 -14.97 -6.21 12.92
N GLY A 197 -15.98 -6.38 12.06
CA GLY A 197 -17.29 -6.93 12.44
C GLY A 197 -18.37 -5.92 12.86
N GLY A 198 -18.22 -4.63 12.53
CA GLY A 198 -19.15 -3.58 12.91
C GLY A 198 -20.32 -3.32 11.95
N LEU A 199 -21.05 -4.34 11.47
CA LEU A 199 -22.30 -4.14 10.70
C LEU A 199 -23.45 -3.48 11.52
N GLY A 200 -23.21 -3.09 12.78
CA GLY A 200 -24.21 -2.53 13.70
C GLY A 200 -24.24 -1.00 13.84
N ARG A 201 -23.30 -0.24 13.27
CA ARG A 201 -23.38 1.24 13.31
C ARG A 201 -23.79 1.74 11.93
N ARG A 202 -25.05 2.19 11.81
CA ARG A 202 -25.61 2.82 10.60
C ARG A 202 -24.62 3.84 10.05
N GLN A 203 -23.93 3.50 8.96
CA GLN A 203 -23.31 4.50 8.12
C GLN A 203 -24.46 5.35 7.55
N HIS A 204 -24.38 6.67 7.71
CA HIS A 204 -25.21 7.55 6.88
C HIS A 204 -24.99 7.14 5.43
N SER A 205 -26.08 6.92 4.70
CA SER A 205 -26.09 6.53 3.28
C SER A 205 -25.24 7.49 2.45
N VAL A 206 -23.93 7.24 2.37
CA VAL A 206 -23.09 7.74 1.30
C VAL A 206 -23.59 6.98 0.08
N ARG A 207 -24.03 7.71 -0.96
CA ARG A 207 -24.42 7.12 -2.24
C ARG A 207 -23.40 6.05 -2.60
N GLN A 208 -23.86 4.80 -2.76
CA GLN A 208 -22.98 3.73 -3.20
C GLN A 208 -22.29 4.22 -4.48
N VAL A 209 -20.96 4.34 -4.42
CA VAL A 209 -20.16 4.51 -5.63
C VAL A 209 -20.54 3.33 -6.53
N PRO A 210 -20.95 3.57 -7.79
CA PRO A 210 -21.42 2.50 -8.66
C PRO A 210 -20.40 1.39 -8.68
N ARG A 211 -20.82 0.14 -8.41
CA ARG A 211 -19.95 -1.03 -8.52
C ARG A 211 -19.27 -1.01 -9.89
N GLN A 212 -17.98 -0.69 -9.92
CA GLN A 212 -17.21 -0.75 -11.14
C GLN A 212 -17.18 -2.23 -11.55
N ARG A 213 -17.73 -2.54 -12.72
CA ARG A 213 -17.65 -3.89 -13.28
C ARG A 213 -16.17 -4.17 -13.54
N TYR A 214 -15.56 -5.00 -12.72
CA TYR A 214 -14.24 -5.57 -13.03
C TYR A 214 -14.31 -6.19 -14.44
N PRO A 215 -13.40 -5.84 -15.37
CA PRO A 215 -13.41 -6.41 -16.70
C PRO A 215 -13.15 -7.92 -16.63
N ARG A 216 -14.15 -8.72 -17.00
CA ARG A 216 -13.96 -10.12 -17.37
C ARG A 216 -13.19 -10.14 -18.68
N GLY A 217 -11.85 -10.15 -18.63
CA GLY A 217 -11.07 -9.97 -19.85
C GLY A 217 -9.58 -10.26 -19.71
N ALA A 218 -9.19 -11.32 -19.01
CA ALA A 218 -7.81 -11.84 -19.04
C ALA A 218 -7.78 -13.35 -19.35
N CYS A 219 -8.72 -13.82 -20.17
CA CYS A 219 -8.72 -15.18 -20.71
C CYS A 219 -9.14 -15.11 -22.18
N GLY A 220 -8.16 -14.88 -23.07
CA GLY A 220 -8.47 -14.69 -24.49
C GLY A 220 -7.29 -14.34 -25.39
N LEU A 221 -6.06 -14.74 -25.08
CA LEU A 221 -5.01 -14.78 -26.09
C LEU A 221 -5.24 -16.01 -26.98
N ARG A 222 -6.18 -15.90 -27.94
CA ARG A 222 -6.19 -16.82 -29.09
C ARG A 222 -5.06 -16.39 -30.02
N ARG A 223 -4.11 -17.30 -30.19
CA ARG A 223 -3.17 -17.29 -31.32
C ARG A 223 -3.98 -17.16 -32.61
N THR A 224 -3.76 -16.08 -33.34
CA THR A 224 -4.03 -16.05 -34.78
C THR A 224 -2.66 -16.05 -35.47
N ALA A 225 -2.32 -17.18 -36.07
CA ALA A 225 -1.25 -17.26 -37.04
C ALA A 225 -1.77 -16.64 -38.36
N PRO A 226 -0.95 -15.90 -39.12
CA PRO A 226 -1.34 -15.51 -40.46
C PRO A 226 -1.14 -16.72 -41.39
N VAL A 227 -2.23 -17.14 -42.03
CA VAL A 227 -2.22 -17.94 -43.25
C VAL A 227 -2.70 -17.00 -44.34
N GLY A 228 -1.89 -16.82 -45.39
CA GLY A 228 -2.20 -16.00 -46.57
C GLY A 228 -1.14 -14.96 -46.84
#